data_AF-A0A2M4AAY7-F1
#
_entry.id   AF-A0A2M4AAY7-F1
#
_cell.length_a   1.000
_cell.length_b   1.000
_cell.length_c   1.000
_cell.angle_alpha   90.00
_cell.angle_beta   90.00
_cell.angle_gamma   90.00
#
_symmetry.space_group_name_H-M   'P 1'
#
loop_
_entity.id
_entity.type
_entity.pdbx_description
1 polymer ?
#
loop_
_entity_poly.entity_id
_entity_poly.type
_entity_poly.pdbx_seq_one_letter_code
_entity_poly.pdbx_strand_id
1 'polypeptide(L)'
;MAVSRLSIVKFLELALAITCVVLHYKSLGERDDTTKLLTAGTFVGYSVILIALFAGYLLGNPLNKKLDLFFSLIGCAMFIASGVLILKEWENAWSTDTKKIAITKGSLAVTNGVLFFFDAIFTFRD
;
A
#
# COMPACT_ATOMS: atom_id res chain seq x y z
N MET A 1 11.62 -4.39 -25.23
CA MET A 1 10.58 -4.46 -24.19
C MET A 1 10.31 -3.04 -23.72
N ALA A 2 9.26 -2.40 -24.23
CA ALA A 2 8.95 -1.04 -23.84
C ALA A 2 8.48 -1.06 -22.39
N VAL A 3 9.19 -0.35 -21.52
CA VAL A 3 8.70 -0.02 -20.17
C VAL A 3 7.43 0.78 -20.40
N SER A 4 6.27 0.12 -20.31
CA SER A 4 4.98 0.79 -20.45
C SER A 4 4.75 1.63 -19.20
N ARG A 5 3.90 2.66 -19.33
CA ARG A 5 3.54 3.54 -18.20
C ARG A 5 3.01 2.73 -17.01
N LEU A 6 2.39 1.58 -17.27
CA LEU A 6 1.90 0.63 -16.26
C LEU A 6 3.03 0.05 -15.40
N SER A 7 4.16 -0.33 -16.00
CA SER A 7 5.29 -0.92 -15.25
C SER A 7 5.92 0.07 -14.26
N ILE A 8 5.90 1.37 -14.59
CA ILE A 8 6.42 2.43 -13.71
C ILE A 8 5.50 2.64 -12.50
N VAL A 9 4.18 2.61 -12.72
CA VAL A 9 3.19 2.74 -11.62
C VAL A 9 3.30 1.57 -10.66
N LYS A 10 3.37 0.33 -11.17
CA LYS A 10 3.58 -0.90 -10.37
C LYS A 10 4.85 -0.84 -9.52
N PHE A 11 5.93 -0.31 -10.09
CA PHE A 11 7.19 -0.14 -9.35
C PHE A 11 7.06 0.91 -8.24
N LEU A 12 6.32 2.00 -8.49
CA LEU A 12 6.08 3.04 -7.49
C LEU A 12 5.23 2.53 -6.32
N GLU A 13 4.16 1.76 -6.62
CA GLU A 13 3.32 1.09 -5.63
C GLU A 13 4.11 0.12 -4.76
N LEU A 14 4.99 -0.66 -5.39
CA LEU A 14 5.90 -1.57 -4.70
C LEU A 14 6.83 -0.80 -3.75
N ALA A 15 7.47 0.27 -4.23
CA ALA A 15 8.38 1.08 -3.42
C ALA A 15 7.67 1.71 -2.21
N LEU A 16 6.45 2.22 -2.40
CA LEU A 16 5.64 2.81 -1.33
C LEU A 16 5.10 1.76 -0.36
N ALA A 17 4.69 0.58 -0.83
CA ALA A 17 4.30 -0.52 0.04
C ALA A 17 5.46 -0.98 0.92
N ILE A 18 6.66 -1.15 0.35
CA ILE A 18 7.88 -1.49 1.11
C ILE A 18 8.22 -0.40 2.13
N THR A 19 8.10 0.88 1.75
CA THR A 19 8.31 2.01 2.66
C THR A 19 7.32 1.98 3.83
N CYS A 20 6.05 1.63 3.56
CA CYS A 20 5.04 1.47 4.59
C CYS A 20 5.35 0.29 5.53
N VAL A 21 5.85 -0.85 5.02
CA VAL A 21 6.31 -1.98 5.84
C VAL A 21 7.48 -1.59 6.74
N VAL A 22 8.48 -0.91 6.19
CA VAL A 22 9.66 -0.45 6.96
C VAL A 22 9.26 0.55 8.05
N LEU A 23 8.37 1.49 7.73
CA LEU A 23 7.81 2.41 8.73
C LEU A 23 6.96 1.69 9.77
N HIS A 24 6.18 0.68 9.39
CA HIS A 24 5.41 -0.14 10.32
C HIS A 24 6.34 -0.87 11.31
N TYR A 25 7.46 -1.43 10.82
CA TYR A 25 8.46 -2.09 11.67
C TYR A 25 9.15 -1.12 12.65
N LYS A 26 9.36 0.14 12.25
CA LYS A 26 9.93 1.21 13.09
C LYS A 26 8.93 1.82 14.08
N SER A 27 7.63 1.71 13.83
CA SER A 27 6.56 2.35 14.59
C SER A 27 5.58 1.31 15.15
N LEU A 28 6.10 0.41 15.99
CA LEU A 28 5.30 -0.53 16.79
C LEU A 28 4.74 0.21 18.02
N GLY A 29 3.77 1.09 17.79
CA GLY A 29 3.16 1.92 18.85
C GLY A 29 1.63 2.02 18.80
N GLU A 30 0.98 1.24 17.92
CA GLU A 30 -0.49 1.18 17.83
C GLU A 30 -1.03 0.53 19.13
N ARG A 31 -2.14 1.04 19.67
CA ARG A 31 -2.66 0.59 20.99
C ARG A 31 -3.83 -0.37 20.84
N ASP A 32 -4.47 -0.40 19.68
CA ASP A 32 -5.54 -1.33 19.34
C ASP A 32 -5.01 -2.54 18.54
N ASP A 33 -5.27 -3.75 19.04
CA ASP A 33 -4.89 -5.01 18.40
C ASP A 33 -5.54 -5.20 17.02
N THR A 34 -6.75 -4.66 16.85
CA THR A 34 -7.50 -4.74 15.58
C THR A 34 -6.84 -3.91 14.50
N THR A 35 -6.44 -2.68 14.84
CA THR A 35 -5.75 -1.76 13.92
C THR A 35 -4.37 -2.32 13.55
N LYS A 36 -3.62 -2.87 14.52
CA LYS A 36 -2.34 -3.57 14.27
C LYS A 36 -2.47 -4.74 13.30
N LEU A 37 -3.46 -5.60 13.52
CA LEU A 37 -3.65 -6.78 12.70
C LEU A 37 -3.97 -6.38 11.25
N LEU A 38 -4.86 -5.39 11.09
CA LEU A 38 -5.26 -4.91 9.77
C LEU A 38 -4.13 -4.19 9.07
N THR A 39 -3.39 -3.31 9.74
CA THR A 39 -2.25 -2.58 9.15
C THR A 39 -1.09 -3.51 8.82
N ALA A 40 -0.74 -4.46 9.70
CA ALA A 40 0.30 -5.46 9.43
C ALA A 40 -0.09 -6.38 8.27
N GLY A 41 -1.34 -6.88 8.26
CA GLY A 41 -1.86 -7.73 7.20
C GLY A 41 -1.91 -7.03 5.85
N THR A 42 -2.34 -5.76 5.83
CA THR A 42 -2.37 -4.95 4.60
C THR A 42 -0.97 -4.68 4.07
N PHE A 43 -0.03 -4.20 4.89
CA PHE A 43 1.31 -3.89 4.41
C PHE A 43 2.08 -5.13 3.97
N VAL A 44 2.13 -6.18 4.80
CA VAL A 44 2.89 -7.40 4.48
C VAL A 44 2.22 -8.17 3.34
N GLY A 45 0.89 -8.33 3.40
CA GLY A 45 0.13 -9.05 2.38
C GLY A 45 0.25 -8.40 1.01
N TYR A 46 0.08 -7.08 0.92
CA TYR A 46 0.22 -6.38 -0.35
C TYR A 46 1.66 -6.31 -0.87
N SER A 47 2.67 -6.26 0.00
CA SER A 47 4.05 -6.36 -0.47
C SER A 47 4.30 -7.67 -1.21
N VAL A 48 3.82 -8.81 -0.70
CA VAL A 48 3.96 -10.11 -1.39
C VAL A 48 3.20 -10.13 -2.72
N ILE A 49 1.97 -9.61 -2.74
CA ILE A 49 1.14 -9.56 -3.96
C ILE A 49 1.79 -8.68 -5.03
N LEU A 50 2.29 -7.50 -4.66
CA LEU A 50 2.96 -6.58 -5.57
C LEU A 50 4.27 -7.18 -6.12
N ILE A 51 5.06 -7.88 -5.29
CA ILE A 51 6.26 -8.61 -5.76
C ILE A 51 5.87 -9.68 -6.78
N ALA A 52 4.80 -10.44 -6.54
CA ALA A 52 4.33 -11.46 -7.46
C ALA A 52 3.85 -10.87 -8.79
N LEU A 53 3.12 -9.75 -8.75
CA LEU A 53 2.71 -9.01 -9.95
C LEU A 53 3.92 -8.50 -10.74
N PHE A 54 4.89 -7.90 -10.05
CA PHE A 54 6.10 -7.37 -10.68
C PHE A 54 6.98 -8.48 -11.27
N ALA A 55 7.11 -9.62 -10.59
CA ALA A 55 7.80 -10.80 -11.10
C ALA A 55 7.11 -11.35 -12.36
N GLY A 56 5.77 -11.41 -12.38
CA GLY A 56 5.01 -11.80 -13.57
C GLY A 56 5.30 -10.90 -14.78
N TYR A 57 5.40 -9.60 -14.56
CA TYR A 57 5.81 -8.64 -15.59
C TYR A 57 7.25 -8.86 -16.07
N LEU A 58 8.20 -9.12 -15.16
CA LEU A 58 9.61 -9.38 -15.50
C LEU A 58 9.80 -10.68 -16.30
N LEU A 59 9.02 -11.72 -16.00
CA LEU A 59 9.06 -13.00 -16.71
C LEU A 59 8.39 -12.93 -18.10
N GLY A 60 7.84 -11.78 -18.50
CA GLY A 60 7.17 -11.61 -19.80
C GLY A 60 5.82 -12.30 -19.90
N ASN A 61 5.29 -12.81 -18.79
CA ASN A 61 3.97 -13.43 -18.68
C ASN A 61 3.10 -12.58 -17.73
N PRO A 62 2.60 -11.42 -18.19
CA PRO A 62 1.79 -10.55 -17.36
C PRO A 62 0.54 -11.32 -16.89
N LEU A 63 0.26 -11.22 -15.59
CA LEU A 63 -0.97 -11.78 -15.01
C LEU A 63 -2.20 -11.17 -15.71
N ASN A 64 -3.29 -11.93 -15.74
CA ASN A 64 -4.54 -11.52 -16.36
C ASN A 64 -4.95 -10.10 -15.90
N LYS A 65 -5.23 -9.19 -16.85
CA LYS A 65 -5.64 -7.79 -16.57
C LYS A 65 -6.78 -7.70 -15.53
N LYS A 66 -7.72 -8.66 -15.56
CA LYS A 66 -8.82 -8.75 -14.58
C LYS A 66 -8.35 -9.01 -13.15
N LEU A 67 -7.33 -9.84 -13.00
CA LEU A 67 -6.76 -10.20 -11.70
C LEU A 67 -5.96 -9.03 -11.15
N ASP A 68 -5.18 -8.38 -12.00
CA ASP A 68 -4.43 -7.17 -11.69
C ASP A 68 -5.37 -6.05 -11.17
N LEU A 69 -6.45 -5.78 -11.91
CA LEU A 69 -7.50 -4.84 -11.49
C LEU A 69 -8.10 -5.18 -10.12
N PHE A 70 -8.41 -6.47 -9.89
CA PHE A 70 -9.01 -6.92 -8.63
C PHE A 70 -8.09 -6.65 -7.43
N PHE A 71 -6.81 -6.99 -7.57
CA PHE A 71 -5.82 -6.71 -6.52
C PHE A 71 -5.61 -5.22 -6.30
N SER A 72 -5.62 -4.42 -7.37
CA SER A 72 -5.47 -2.96 -7.29
C SER A 72 -6.66 -2.30 -6.58
N LEU A 73 -7.90 -2.74 -6.87
CA LEU A 73 -9.11 -2.24 -6.21
C LEU A 73 -9.15 -2.57 -4.70
N ILE A 74 -8.84 -3.82 -4.34
CA ILE A 74 -8.77 -4.23 -2.93
C ILE A 74 -7.64 -3.49 -2.22
N GLY A 75 -6.53 -3.23 -2.93
CA GLY A 75 -5.35 -2.56 -2.39
C GLY A 75 -5.66 -1.12 -2.04
N CYS A 76 -6.37 -0.43 -2.92
CA CYS A 76 -6.92 0.88 -2.66
C CYS A 76 -7.77 0.90 -1.38
N ALA A 77 -8.79 0.05 -1.28
CA ALA A 77 -9.69 0.01 -0.11
C ALA A 77 -8.94 -0.30 1.19
N MET A 78 -8.05 -1.28 1.16
CA MET A 78 -7.27 -1.71 2.32
C MET A 78 -6.23 -0.67 2.77
N PHE A 79 -5.49 -0.05 1.85
CA PHE A 79 -4.50 0.98 2.19
C PHE A 79 -5.15 2.27 2.71
N ILE A 80 -6.29 2.67 2.14
CA ILE A 80 -7.05 3.81 2.63
C ILE A 80 -7.62 3.52 4.03
N ALA A 81 -8.26 2.36 4.23
CA ALA A 81 -8.80 1.97 5.53
C ALA A 81 -7.69 1.93 6.61
N SER A 82 -6.58 1.26 6.33
CA SER A 82 -5.41 1.23 7.22
C SER A 82 -4.84 2.62 7.49
N GLY A 83 -4.71 3.47 6.47
CA GLY A 83 -4.20 4.84 6.63
C GLY A 83 -5.10 5.72 7.50
N VAL A 84 -6.42 5.64 7.32
CA VAL A 84 -7.40 6.39 8.13
C VAL A 84 -7.41 5.91 9.58
N LEU A 85 -7.33 4.60 9.82
CA LEU A 85 -7.28 4.05 11.18
C LEU A 85 -6.01 4.48 11.93
N ILE A 86 -4.84 4.45 11.27
CA ILE A 86 -3.57 4.94 11.85
C ILE A 86 -3.68 6.42 12.24
N LEU A 87 -4.27 7.24 11.36
CA LEU A 87 -4.47 8.67 11.63
C LEU A 87 -5.40 8.90 12.83
N LYS A 88 -6.48 8.14 12.92
CA LYS A 88 -7.47 8.26 14.00
C LYS A 88 -6.93 7.79 15.36
N GLU A 89 -6.10 6.76 15.40
CA GLU A 89 -5.44 6.32 16.64
C GLU A 89 -4.45 7.37 17.17
N TRP A 90 -3.72 8.05 16.27
CA TRP A 90 -2.72 9.05 16.67
C TRP A 90 -3.25 10.46 16.92
N GLU A 91 -4.53 10.71 16.63
CA GLU A 91 -5.17 11.98 16.94
C GLU A 91 -5.18 12.26 18.46
N ASN A 92 -5.42 11.21 19.26
CA ASN A 92 -5.57 11.29 20.72
C ASN A 92 -4.30 11.03 21.55
N ALA A 93 -3.16 10.70 20.93
CA ALA A 93 -1.96 10.32 21.66
C ALA A 93 -0.99 11.50 21.89
N TRP A 94 -0.47 11.60 23.12
CA TRP A 94 0.31 12.73 23.67
C TRP A 94 1.84 12.70 23.41
N SER A 95 2.37 11.77 22.60
CA SER A 95 3.81 11.69 22.34
C SER A 95 4.22 12.43 21.06
N THR A 96 4.91 13.56 21.19
CA THR A 96 5.19 14.51 20.09
C THR A 96 6.02 13.92 18.94
N ASP A 97 6.98 13.04 19.20
CA ASP A 97 7.86 12.48 18.15
C ASP A 97 7.28 11.24 17.49
N THR A 98 6.69 10.32 18.27
CA THR A 98 6.02 9.12 17.72
C THR A 98 4.78 9.50 16.92
N LYS A 99 4.08 10.59 17.29
CA LYS A 99 2.95 11.15 16.54
C LYS A 99 3.34 11.57 15.13
N LYS A 100 4.45 12.29 14.96
CA LYS A 100 4.89 12.75 13.64
C LYS A 100 5.19 11.59 12.70
N ILE A 101 5.86 10.55 13.21
CA ILE A 101 6.19 9.34 12.44
C ILE A 101 4.92 8.61 12.01
N ALA A 102 3.94 8.48 12.91
CA ALA A 102 2.73 7.75 12.62
C ALA A 102 1.74 8.52 11.73
N ILE A 103 1.62 9.84 11.87
CA ILE A 103 0.86 10.66 10.93
C ILE A 103 1.48 10.58 9.53
N THR A 104 2.82 10.61 9.44
CA THR A 104 3.53 10.45 8.16
C THR A 104 3.28 9.07 7.55
N LYS A 105 3.30 8.00 8.37
CA LYS A 105 2.93 6.63 7.95
C LYS A 105 1.51 6.58 7.41
N GLY A 106 0.55 7.16 8.13
CA GLY A 106 -0.85 7.22 7.73
C GLY A 106 -1.04 7.96 6.40
N SER A 107 -0.40 9.12 6.23
CA SER A 107 -0.48 9.87 4.97
C SER A 107 0.15 9.13 3.79
N LEU A 108 1.29 8.44 4.01
CA LEU A 108 1.93 7.60 3.01
C LEU A 108 1.04 6.42 2.60
N ALA A 109 0.38 5.77 3.56
CA ALA A 109 -0.56 4.68 3.29
C ALA A 109 -1.78 5.16 2.47
N VAL A 110 -2.36 6.30 2.83
CA VAL A 110 -3.46 6.90 2.05
C VAL A 110 -3.00 7.26 0.63
N THR A 111 -1.80 7.84 0.49
CA THR A 111 -1.23 8.18 -0.82
C THR A 111 -1.04 6.93 -1.67
N ASN A 112 -0.56 5.84 -1.07
CA ASN A 112 -0.40 4.57 -1.77
C ASN A 112 -1.75 3.97 -2.19
N GLY A 113 -2.80 4.11 -1.37
CA GLY A 113 -4.16 3.72 -1.73
C GLY A 113 -4.70 4.51 -2.93
N VAL A 114 -4.40 5.81 -3.02
CA VAL A 114 -4.76 6.63 -4.19
C VAL A 114 -4.00 6.20 -5.44
N LEU A 115 -2.74 5.78 -5.33
CA LEU A 115 -1.98 5.26 -6.46
C LEU A 115 -2.57 3.96 -7.01
N PHE A 116 -2.96 3.04 -6.12
CA PHE A 116 -3.72 1.84 -6.50
C PHE A 116 -5.01 2.19 -7.24
N PHE A 117 -5.70 3.26 -6.83
CA PHE A 117 -6.89 3.71 -7.56
C PHE A 117 -6.56 4.18 -8.99
N PHE A 118 -5.47 4.93 -9.17
CA PHE A 118 -5.02 5.33 -10.50
C PHE A 118 -4.58 4.13 -11.34
N ASP A 119 -3.85 3.19 -10.76
CA ASP A 119 -3.42 1.95 -11.44
C ASP A 119 -4.61 1.11 -11.90
N ALA A 120 -5.65 0.99 -11.07
CA ALA A 120 -6.91 0.36 -11.45
C ALA A 120 -7.57 1.06 -12.64
N ILE A 121 -7.63 2.40 -12.66
CA ILE A 121 -8.18 3.17 -13.78
C ILE A 121 -7.35 2.99 -15.05
N PHE A 122 -6.02 3.03 -14.95
CA PHE A 122 -5.14 2.84 -16.10
C PHE A 122 -5.25 1.42 -16.66
N THR A 123 -5.29 0.41 -15.80
CA THR A 123 -5.49 -1.00 -16.20
C THR A 123 -6.86 -1.24 -16.82
N PHE A 124 -7.90 -0.51 -16.39
CA PHE A 124 -9.23 -0.61 -16.99
C PHE A 124 -9.31 0.06 -18.38
N ARG A 125 -8.45 1.06 -18.65
CA ARG A 125 -8.47 1.84 -19.88
C ARG A 125 -7.54 1.30 -20.97
N ASP A 126 -6.55 0.48 -20.61
CA ASP A 126 -5.60 -0.19 -21.50
C ASP A 126 -6.10 -1.58 -21.94
#